data_AF-A0A820YPK2-F1
#
_entry.id   AF-A0A820YPK2-F1
#
_cell.length_a   1.000
_cell.length_b   1.000
_cell.length_c   1.000
_cell.angle_alpha   90.00
_cell.angle_beta   90.00
_cell.angle_gamma   90.00
#
_symmetry.space_group_name_H-M   'P 1'
#
loop_
_entity.id
_entity.type
_entity.pdbx_description
1 polymer ?
#
loop_
_entity_poly.entity_id
_entity_poly.type
_entity_poly.pdbx_seq_one_letter_code
_entity_poly.pdbx_strand_id
1 'polypeptide(L)'
;MIRLLIKFRISYQQQKRNTVFLRYDSGSGNDRIIIFSSTEQLQLLENGEELLVDGTFKVSPSIFYQLYAMHVVYRNAVLPVVFALLPNKTEQTYRRLINENYPSFAHRGIQNLS
;
A
#
# COMPACT_ATOMS: atom_id res chain seq x y z
N MET A 1 -4.76 -19.25 21.22
CA MET A 1 -4.83 -18.15 20.24
C MET A 1 -4.29 -16.89 20.91
N ILE A 2 -2.98 -16.68 20.87
CA ILE A 2 -2.33 -15.54 21.54
C ILE A 2 -2.26 -14.41 20.53
N ARG A 3 -2.95 -13.30 20.82
CA ARG A 3 -2.88 -12.06 20.03
C ARG A 3 -1.75 -11.22 20.64
N LEU A 4 -0.56 -11.29 20.06
CA LEU A 4 0.53 -10.40 20.45
C LEU A 4 0.24 -9.00 19.85
N LEU A 5 -0.31 -8.12 20.67
CA LEU A 5 -0.55 -6.72 20.33
C LEU A 5 0.75 -5.95 20.56
N ILE A 6 1.67 -6.01 19.59
CA ILE A 6 2.81 -5.09 19.56
C ILE A 6 2.25 -3.72 19.20
N LYS A 7 2.06 -2.86 20.21
CA LYS A 7 1.79 -1.43 20.00
C LYS A 7 3.06 -0.78 19.45
N PHE A 8 3.26 -0.81 18.13
CA PHE A 8 4.15 0.14 17.49
C PHE A 8 3.50 1.52 17.63
N ARG A 9 4.21 2.46 18.27
CA ARG A 9 3.83 3.87 18.27
C ARG A 9 4.09 4.43 16.88
N ILE A 10 3.18 4.14 15.94
CA ILE A 10 3.17 4.78 14.63
C ILE A 10 2.86 6.25 14.89
N SER A 11 3.90 7.07 14.82
CA SER A 11 3.76 8.51 14.91
C SER A 11 3.30 8.99 13.53
N TYR A 12 1.99 9.21 13.36
CA TYR A 12 1.47 9.86 12.16
C TYR A 12 2.09 11.26 12.06
N GLN A 13 3.06 11.44 11.18
CA GLN A 13 3.54 12.78 10.83
C GLN A 13 2.44 13.42 9.97
N GLN A 14 1.81 14.48 10.46
CA GLN A 14 0.87 15.24 9.63
C GLN A 14 1.61 15.75 8.39
N GLN A 15 1.12 15.37 7.22
CA GLN A 15 1.74 15.72 5.95
C GLN A 15 1.60 17.23 5.72
N LYS A 16 2.69 17.90 5.34
CA LYS A 16 2.68 19.33 5.01
C LYS A 16 1.63 19.58 3.91
N ARG A 17 0.82 20.63 4.11
CA ARG A 17 -0.45 20.98 3.43
C ARG A 17 -0.44 21.14 1.89
N ASN A 18 0.56 20.65 1.14
CA ASN A 18 0.68 20.93 -0.30
C ASN A 18 1.29 19.79 -1.14
N THR A 19 1.19 18.53 -0.71
CA THR A 19 1.70 17.39 -1.49
C THR A 19 0.55 16.56 -2.05
N VAL A 20 0.68 16.13 -3.31
CA VAL A 20 -0.29 15.26 -3.97
C VAL A 20 -0.21 13.88 -3.30
N PHE A 21 -1.23 13.55 -2.52
CA PHE A 21 -1.33 12.26 -1.81
C PHE A 21 -2.16 11.24 -2.59
N LEU A 22 -3.23 11.67 -3.26
CA LEU A 22 -3.96 10.82 -4.22
C LEU A 22 -3.12 10.68 -5.48
N ARG A 23 -2.58 9.49 -5.72
CA ARG A 23 -1.63 9.24 -6.80
C ARG A 23 -2.30 8.65 -8.04
N TYR A 24 -3.27 7.77 -7.83
CA TYR A 24 -3.95 7.08 -8.92
C TYR A 24 -5.40 6.80 -8.54
N ASP A 25 -6.27 6.90 -9.54
CA ASP A 25 -7.67 6.53 -9.46
C ASP A 25 -8.05 5.96 -10.83
N SER A 26 -8.41 4.68 -10.88
CA SER A 26 -8.76 4.03 -12.15
C SER A 26 -10.12 4.46 -12.72
N GLY A 27 -10.83 5.39 -12.06
CA GLY A 27 -12.15 5.85 -12.45
C GLY A 27 -13.29 5.08 -11.78
N SER A 28 -14.52 5.29 -12.23
CA SER A 28 -15.71 4.66 -11.65
C SER A 28 -15.87 3.19 -12.04
N GLY A 29 -16.60 2.43 -11.23
CA GLY A 29 -16.92 1.02 -11.49
C GLY A 29 -16.58 0.10 -10.33
N ASN A 30 -16.96 -1.17 -10.46
CA ASN A 30 -16.76 -2.18 -9.42
C ASN A 30 -15.32 -2.67 -9.31
N ASP A 31 -14.50 -2.43 -10.35
CA ASP A 31 -13.08 -2.79 -10.39
C ASP A 31 -12.15 -1.58 -10.13
N ARG A 32 -12.69 -0.56 -9.44
CA ARG A 32 -11.95 0.67 -9.13
C ARG A 32 -10.78 0.38 -8.19
N ILE A 33 -9.62 0.94 -8.53
CA ILE A 33 -8.44 0.98 -7.68
C ILE A 33 -8.11 2.43 -7.40
N ILE A 34 -7.93 2.78 -6.13
CA ILE A 34 -7.43 4.10 -5.71
C ILE A 34 -6.13 3.90 -4.96
N ILE A 35 -5.10 4.66 -5.30
CA ILE A 35 -3.78 4.57 -4.67
C ILE A 35 -3.40 5.92 -4.07
N PHE A 36 -2.93 5.87 -2.85
CA PHE A 36 -2.40 6.99 -2.11
C PHE A 36 -0.93 6.78 -1.79
N SER A 37 -0.10 7.75 -2.15
CA SER A 37 1.32 7.84 -1.82
C SER A 37 1.84 9.23 -2.15
N SER A 38 2.69 9.78 -1.29
CA SER A 38 3.50 10.95 -1.61
C SER A 38 4.72 10.58 -2.45
N THR A 39 5.38 11.57 -3.06
CA THR A 39 6.63 11.36 -3.81
C THR A 39 7.74 10.83 -2.90
N GLU A 40 7.85 11.34 -1.67
CA GLU A 40 8.84 10.90 -0.69
C GLU A 40 8.62 9.45 -0.27
N GLN A 41 7.36 9.03 -0.11
CA GLN A 41 7.01 7.64 0.16
C GLN A 41 7.41 6.71 -0.98
N LEU A 42 7.26 7.14 -2.24
CA LEU A 42 7.72 6.37 -3.40
C LEU A 42 9.25 6.26 -3.46
N GLN A 43 9.96 7.34 -3.12
CA GLN A 43 11.42 7.29 -3.01
C GLN A 43 11.86 6.30 -1.91
N LEU A 44 11.16 6.27 -0.77
CA LEU A 44 11.41 5.26 0.26
C LEU A 44 11.09 3.84 -0.23
N LEU A 45 10.03 3.67 -1.02
CA LEU A 45 9.70 2.39 -1.64
C LEU A 45 10.83 1.91 -2.58
N GLU A 46 11.38 2.78 -3.41
CA GLU A 46 12.45 2.45 -4.38
C GLU A 46 13.77 2.07 -3.70
N ASN A 47 14.11 2.76 -2.63
CA ASN A 47 15.38 2.60 -1.89
C ASN A 47 15.26 1.65 -0.70
N GLY A 48 14.05 1.18 -0.36
CA GLY A 48 13.83 0.25 0.74
C GLY A 48 14.41 -1.12 0.46
N GLU A 49 15.04 -1.72 1.48
CA GLU A 49 15.64 -3.06 1.40
C GLU A 49 14.58 -4.15 1.52
N GLU A 50 13.59 -3.94 2.40
CA GLU A 50 12.53 -4.90 2.68
C GLU A 50 11.15 -4.26 2.51
N LEU A 51 10.25 -5.00 1.85
CA LEU A 51 8.86 -4.64 1.64
C LEU A 51 7.96 -5.55 2.47
N LEU A 52 7.09 -4.95 3.26
CA LEU A 52 6.06 -5.64 4.02
C LEU A 52 4.68 -5.24 3.48
N VAL A 53 3.81 -6.22 3.30
CA VAL A 53 2.48 -6.02 2.72
C VAL A 53 1.43 -6.51 3.71
N ASP A 54 0.39 -5.71 3.94
CA ASP A 54 -0.76 -6.07 4.78
C ASP A 54 -2.08 -5.70 4.10
N GLY A 55 -3.03 -6.64 4.10
CA GLY A 55 -4.39 -6.44 3.59
C GLY A 55 -5.37 -6.33 4.75
N THR A 56 -5.94 -5.13 4.97
CA THR A 56 -6.84 -4.87 6.10
C THR A 56 -8.30 -4.70 5.65
N PHE A 57 -9.19 -5.54 6.19
CA PHE A 57 -10.64 -5.56 5.87
C PHE A 57 -11.45 -4.59 6.74
N LYS A 58 -11.03 -4.39 7.99
CA LYS A 58 -11.84 -3.70 9.00
C LYS A 58 -12.07 -2.21 8.77
N VAL A 59 -11.41 -1.61 7.77
CA VAL A 59 -11.36 -0.15 7.56
C VAL A 59 -11.77 0.24 6.13
N SER A 60 -12.20 -0.72 5.29
CA SER A 60 -12.58 -0.41 3.91
C SER A 60 -14.00 0.16 3.84
N PRO A 61 -14.25 1.28 3.12
CA PRO A 61 -15.60 1.73 2.78
C PRO A 61 -16.34 0.62 2.03
N SER A 62 -17.67 0.55 2.13
CA SER A 62 -18.49 -0.52 1.52
C SER A 62 -18.29 -0.75 0.01
N ILE A 63 -17.72 0.23 -0.69
CA ILE A 63 -17.46 0.21 -2.13
C ILE A 63 -16.15 -0.54 -2.46
N PHE A 64 -15.23 -0.69 -1.50
CA PHE A 64 -13.96 -1.38 -1.67
C PHE A 64 -13.89 -2.60 -0.77
N TYR A 65 -13.31 -3.69 -1.26
CA TYR A 65 -13.20 -4.93 -0.50
C TYR A 65 -12.10 -4.87 0.56
N GLN A 66 -11.01 -4.13 0.30
CA GLN A 66 -9.90 -4.01 1.22
C GLN A 66 -9.10 -2.73 1.05
N LEU A 67 -8.47 -2.33 2.16
CA LEU A 67 -7.33 -1.43 2.16
C LEU A 67 -6.05 -2.28 2.18
N TYR A 68 -5.29 -2.22 1.09
CA TYR A 68 -3.98 -2.84 0.92
C TYR A 68 -2.89 -1.83 1.25
N ALA A 69 -2.02 -2.15 2.21
CA ALA A 69 -0.97 -1.26 2.69
C ALA A 69 0.41 -1.88 2.44
N MET A 70 1.29 -1.12 1.78
CA MET A 70 2.69 -1.46 1.61
C MET A 70 3.55 -0.62 2.55
N HIS A 71 4.50 -1.27 3.19
CA HIS A 71 5.42 -0.67 4.14
C HIS A 71 6.86 -1.03 3.76
N VAL A 72 7.78 -0.12 4.01
CA VAL A 72 9.22 -0.42 3.93
C VAL A 72 9.85 -0.44 5.30
N VAL A 73 10.86 -1.29 5.45
CA VAL A 73 11.79 -1.20 6.57
C VAL A 73 12.89 -0.21 6.19
N TYR A 74 12.97 0.90 6.92
CA TYR A 74 14.00 1.92 6.72
C TYR A 74 14.56 2.37 8.07
N ARG A 75 15.88 2.24 8.25
CA ARG A 75 16.59 2.61 9.48
C ARG A 75 15.92 2.07 10.75
N ASN A 76 15.62 0.78 10.78
CA ASN A 76 14.96 0.07 11.88
C ASN A 76 13.52 0.54 12.21
N ALA A 77 12.87 1.25 11.29
CA ALA A 77 11.47 1.64 11.39
C ALA A 77 10.65 1.06 10.23
N VAL A 78 9.42 0.65 10.53
CA VAL A 78 8.44 0.26 9.51
C VAL A 78 7.62 1.49 9.14
N LEU A 79 7.74 1.92 7.88
CA LEU A 79 7.09 3.11 7.37
C LEU A 79 6.04 2.74 6.31
N PRO A 80 4.78 3.14 6.47
CA PRO A 80 3.79 2.98 5.41
C PRO A 80 4.13 3.90 4.24
N VAL A 81 4.18 3.33 3.05
CA VAL A 81 4.56 4.06 1.83
C VAL A 81 3.47 4.06 0.77
N VAL A 82 2.61 3.03 0.73
CA VAL A 82 1.49 3.00 -0.22
C VAL A 82 0.24 2.49 0.47
N PHE A 83 -0.88 3.14 0.20
CA PHE A 83 -2.21 2.66 0.56
C PHE A 83 -3.04 2.52 -0.71
N ALA A 84 -3.62 1.35 -0.94
CA ALA A 84 -4.46 1.08 -2.09
C ALA A 84 -5.83 0.55 -1.66
N LEU A 85 -6.90 1.18 -2.12
CA LEU A 85 -8.25 0.65 -2.01
C LEU A 85 -8.51 -0.27 -3.20
N LEU A 86 -8.75 -1.55 -2.92
CA LEU A 86 -8.87 -2.59 -3.93
C LEU A 86 -10.29 -3.18 -3.99
N PRO A 87 -10.76 -3.56 -5.18
CA PRO A 87 -12.12 -4.06 -5.39
C PRO A 87 -12.30 -5.52 -4.95
N ASN A 88 -11.22 -6.31 -4.89
CA ASN A 88 -11.23 -7.71 -4.50
C ASN A 88 -9.80 -8.20 -4.13
N LYS A 89 -9.64 -9.52 -3.90
CA LYS A 89 -8.38 -10.21 -3.52
C LYS A 89 -7.76 -11.05 -4.64
N THR A 90 -8.15 -10.83 -5.88
CA THR A 90 -7.65 -11.67 -6.96
C THR A 90 -6.19 -11.34 -7.24
N GLU A 91 -5.41 -12.37 -7.62
CA GLU A 91 -4.05 -12.20 -8.12
C GLU A 91 -4.01 -11.18 -9.27
N GLN A 92 -5.03 -11.18 -10.14
CA GLN A 92 -5.17 -10.23 -11.22
C GLN A 92 -5.23 -8.77 -10.72
N THR A 93 -6.00 -8.50 -9.67
CA THR A 93 -6.08 -7.15 -9.07
C THR A 93 -4.74 -6.72 -8.48
N TYR A 94 -4.00 -7.62 -7.82
CA TYR A 94 -2.66 -7.30 -7.32
C TYR A 94 -1.64 -7.09 -8.44
N ARG A 95 -1.67 -7.92 -9.49
CA ARG A 95 -0.83 -7.73 -10.67
C ARG A 95 -1.12 -6.41 -11.35
N ARG A 96 -2.39 -6.04 -11.47
CA ARG A 96 -2.82 -4.74 -12.01
C ARG A 96 -2.26 -3.59 -11.17
N LEU A 97 -2.41 -3.64 -9.86
CA LEU A 97 -1.84 -2.66 -8.93
C LEU A 97 -0.33 -2.49 -9.15
N ILE A 98 0.44 -3.59 -9.14
CA ILE A 98 1.90 -3.56 -9.19
C ILE A 98 2.42 -3.23 -10.61
N ASN A 99 1.93 -3.89 -11.65
CA ASN A 99 2.48 -3.72 -12.98
C ASN A 99 2.17 -2.35 -13.58
N GLU A 100 0.98 -1.80 -13.33
CA GLU A 100 0.57 -0.51 -13.89
C GLU A 100 1.19 0.68 -13.14
N ASN A 101 1.41 0.55 -11.82
CA ASN A 101 1.81 1.69 -10.99
C ASN A 101 3.24 1.58 -10.46
N TYR A 102 3.83 0.39 -10.45
CA TYR A 102 5.12 0.07 -9.86
C TYR A 102 5.95 -0.89 -10.74
N PRO A 103 6.13 -0.63 -12.05
CA PRO A 103 6.78 -1.59 -12.97
C PRO A 103 8.25 -1.89 -12.64
N SER A 104 8.96 -0.96 -12.03
CA SER A 104 10.32 -1.18 -11.49
C SER A 104 10.35 -2.25 -10.39
N PHE A 105 9.23 -2.47 -9.70
CA PHE A 105 9.09 -3.47 -8.64
C PHE A 105 8.57 -4.82 -9.13
N ALA A 106 7.93 -4.87 -10.30
CA ALA A 106 7.50 -6.13 -10.91
C ALA A 106 8.68 -7.12 -11.09
N HIS A 107 9.90 -6.59 -11.26
CA HIS A 107 11.14 -7.36 -11.40
C HIS A 107 11.76 -7.81 -10.06
N ARG A 108 11.37 -7.20 -8.92
CA ARG A 108 11.92 -7.53 -7.59
C ARG A 108 11.29 -8.78 -6.97
N GLY A 109 10.46 -9.51 -7.72
CA GLY A 109 9.91 -10.78 -7.30
C GLY A 109 9.00 -10.65 -6.08
N ILE A 110 7.81 -10.06 -6.26
CA ILE A 110 6.73 -10.23 -5.29
C ILE A 110 6.24 -11.68 -5.43
N GLN A 111 6.98 -12.60 -4.81
CA GLN A 111 6.57 -13.98 -4.66
C GLN A 111 5.76 -14.07 -3.37
N ASN A 112 4.53 -14.58 -3.47
CA ASN A 112 3.50 -14.66 -2.42
C ASN A 112 2.57 -13.44 -2.34
N LEU A 113 1.78 -13.25 -3.41
CA LEU A 113 0.47 -12.61 -3.32
C LEU A 113 -0.56 -13.71 -3.04
N SER A 114 -0.65 -14.16 -1.79
CA SER A 114 -1.67 -15.12 -1.33
C SER A 114 -2.85 -14.45 -0.63
#